data_AF-A0A6A5BC04-F1
#
_entry.id   AF-A0A6A5BC04-F1
#
_cell.length_a   1.000
_cell.length_b   1.000
_cell.length_c   1.000
_cell.angle_alpha   90.00
_cell.angle_beta   90.00
_cell.angle_gamma   90.00
#
_symmetry.space_group_name_H-M   'P 1'
#
loop_
_entity.id
_entity.type
_entity.pdbx_description
1 polymer ?
#
loop_
_entity_poly.entity_id
_entity_poly.type
_entity_poly.pdbx_seq_one_letter_code
_entity_poly.pdbx_strand_id
1 'polypeptide(L)'
;MLSTNISNGNKQRRQPSFELIESKIEDATVRYVYLKTLLFAANIQHSYESIVKNPLCYYYFKFAKVSQKIADENYVKIEKEVSDLMDIYFKLVFQLLDKTCTISTLNMVLKHEAQFVKLIYVMGDVGFNEGHLKQLRQELVSFKTTLDAVQNFLTMFADDPNFFDTNTVLDTIIKIRRNMTEMVFKKVQKQVSDLIPFSFEDLAFFYELRTSEFFWCYGGSLLKNNDEKHSIDSIKTKLIPAVRKRWADYYASLDTLSMKLSEFYNILRKCRYDTKLDNIFSGASSLYEEELLRVRMTFSGKASDRKPSREDLEWVSKRHNIIRSYESINLYRSYLPSLIALVEHFEPYFSVDLKKDLDYIQLKKKQPF
;
A
#
# COMPACT_ATOMS: atom_id res chain seq x y z
N MET A 1 -41.06 -7.02 41.04
CA MET A 1 -40.19 -5.95 40.53
C MET A 1 -39.68 -6.36 39.16
N LEU A 2 -39.93 -5.49 38.18
CA LEU A 2 -39.25 -5.30 36.89
C LEU A 2 -38.70 -6.50 36.11
N SER A 3 -39.43 -6.77 35.03
CA SER A 3 -39.01 -7.38 33.77
C SER A 3 -37.79 -6.72 33.13
N THR A 4 -36.91 -7.53 32.53
CA THR A 4 -36.18 -7.17 31.30
C THR A 4 -36.12 -8.37 30.35
N ASN A 5 -37.25 -8.58 29.65
CA ASN A 5 -37.22 -9.21 28.34
C ASN A 5 -36.51 -8.23 27.39
N ILE A 6 -35.25 -8.52 27.05
CA ILE A 6 -34.60 -7.87 25.91
C ILE A 6 -35.25 -8.45 24.66
N SER A 7 -36.16 -7.67 24.09
CA SER A 7 -36.86 -8.00 22.87
C SER A 7 -35.86 -8.25 21.75
N ASN A 8 -36.00 -9.41 21.09
CA ASN A 8 -35.65 -9.54 19.68
C ASN A 8 -36.53 -8.58 18.89
N GLY A 9 -36.11 -7.32 18.86
CA GLY A 9 -36.63 -6.32 17.96
C GLY A 9 -36.25 -6.75 16.56
N ASN A 10 -37.20 -7.39 15.88
CA ASN A 10 -37.25 -7.42 14.42
C ASN A 10 -36.97 -5.99 13.95
N LYS A 11 -35.73 -5.71 13.56
CA LYS A 11 -35.41 -4.63 12.63
C LYS A 11 -36.03 -5.07 11.30
N GLN A 12 -37.36 -4.96 11.20
CA GLN A 12 -38.00 -4.75 9.93
C GLN A 12 -37.26 -3.57 9.33
N ARG A 13 -36.39 -3.86 8.35
CA ARG A 13 -35.90 -2.86 7.41
C ARG A 13 -37.17 -2.18 6.93
N ARG A 14 -37.42 -0.95 7.38
CA ARG A 14 -38.49 -0.13 6.84
C ARG A 14 -38.18 -0.06 5.35
N GLN A 15 -38.89 -0.84 4.55
CA GLN A 15 -38.93 -0.60 3.12
C GLN A 15 -39.35 0.86 2.99
N PRO A 16 -38.59 1.69 2.27
CA PRO A 16 -39.00 3.06 2.04
C PRO A 16 -40.43 3.02 1.50
N SER A 17 -41.31 3.84 2.04
CA SER A 17 -42.76 3.88 1.72
C SER A 17 -43.04 3.84 0.21
N PHE A 18 -42.08 4.27 -0.60
CA PHE A 18 -42.06 4.28 -2.05
C PHE A 18 -41.98 2.89 -2.74
N GLU A 19 -41.26 1.90 -2.20
CA GLU A 19 -41.24 0.54 -2.77
C GLU A 19 -42.61 -0.15 -2.60
N LEU A 20 -43.38 0.27 -1.59
CA LEU A 20 -44.76 -0.16 -1.36
C LEU A 20 -45.72 0.34 -2.45
N ILE A 21 -45.36 1.42 -3.14
CA ILE A 21 -46.24 2.13 -4.10
C ILE A 21 -46.13 1.51 -5.49
N GLU A 22 -44.91 1.12 -5.90
CA GLU A 22 -44.71 0.36 -7.14
C GLU A 22 -45.41 -1.00 -7.12
N SER A 23 -45.51 -1.62 -5.93
CA SER A 23 -46.04 -2.98 -5.76
C SER A 23 -47.55 -3.04 -5.46
N LYS A 24 -48.16 -1.95 -4.96
CA LYS A 24 -49.58 -1.96 -4.54
C LYS A 24 -50.53 -1.10 -5.37
N ILE A 25 -50.04 -0.14 -6.14
CA ILE A 25 -50.90 0.68 -6.99
C ILE A 25 -50.76 0.15 -8.41
N GLU A 26 -51.73 -0.62 -8.88
CA GLU A 26 -51.73 -1.15 -10.26
C GLU A 26 -52.15 -0.08 -11.29
N ASP A 27 -52.96 0.90 -10.87
CA ASP A 27 -53.41 1.98 -11.72
C ASP A 27 -52.28 2.97 -12.06
N ALA A 28 -52.00 3.14 -13.36
CA ALA A 28 -50.95 4.02 -13.86
C ALA A 28 -51.24 5.50 -13.62
N THR A 29 -52.52 5.90 -13.66
CA THR A 29 -52.99 7.28 -13.44
C THR A 29 -52.87 7.68 -11.97
N VAL A 30 -53.19 6.78 -11.05
CA VAL A 30 -53.02 7.03 -9.61
C VAL A 30 -51.54 7.10 -9.23
N ARG A 31 -50.71 6.21 -9.80
CA ARG A 31 -49.23 6.31 -9.67
C ARG A 31 -48.72 7.65 -10.20
N TYR A 32 -49.24 8.10 -11.34
CA TYR A 32 -48.88 9.36 -11.98
C TYR A 32 -49.22 10.58 -11.11
N VAL A 33 -50.44 10.68 -10.59
CA VAL A 33 -50.87 11.81 -9.73
C VAL A 33 -50.04 11.87 -8.46
N TYR A 34 -49.76 10.72 -7.84
CA TYR A 34 -48.98 10.66 -6.61
C TYR A 34 -47.51 11.08 -6.82
N LEU A 35 -46.87 10.61 -7.91
CA LEU A 35 -45.52 11.03 -8.30
C LEU A 35 -45.44 12.54 -8.56
N LYS A 36 -46.45 13.09 -9.25
CA LYS A 36 -46.59 14.53 -9.47
C LYS A 36 -46.65 15.31 -8.15
N THR A 37 -47.49 14.89 -7.21
CA THR A 37 -47.60 15.55 -5.89
C THR A 37 -46.28 15.50 -5.11
N LEU A 38 -45.57 14.38 -5.15
CA LEU A 38 -44.27 14.25 -4.50
C LEU A 38 -43.20 15.15 -5.12
N LEU A 39 -43.19 15.30 -6.45
CA LEU A 39 -42.24 16.18 -7.16
C LEU A 39 -42.36 17.62 -6.68
N PHE A 40 -43.59 18.14 -6.67
CA PHE A 40 -43.88 19.49 -6.21
C PHE A 40 -43.65 19.68 -4.70
N ALA A 41 -43.89 18.65 -3.88
CA ALA A 41 -43.69 18.72 -2.44
C ALA A 41 -42.21 18.60 -2.04
N ALA A 42 -41.39 17.92 -2.83
CA ALA A 42 -40.02 17.57 -2.45
C ALA A 42 -38.99 18.70 -2.61
N ASN A 43 -39.30 19.77 -3.36
CA ASN A 43 -38.44 20.93 -3.61
C ASN A 43 -36.95 20.56 -3.79
N ILE A 44 -36.66 19.62 -4.70
CA ILE A 44 -35.32 19.06 -4.86
C ILE A 44 -34.39 20.11 -5.45
N GLN A 45 -33.24 20.32 -4.81
CA GLN A 45 -32.20 21.17 -5.34
C GLN A 45 -31.56 20.55 -6.60
N HIS A 46 -31.36 21.36 -7.63
CA HIS A 46 -30.73 20.99 -8.90
C HIS A 46 -29.20 20.88 -8.74
N SER A 47 -28.73 19.76 -8.16
CA SER A 47 -27.30 19.53 -7.90
C SER A 47 -26.92 18.06 -8.06
N TYR A 48 -25.63 17.78 -8.29
CA TYR A 48 -25.12 16.40 -8.34
C TYR A 48 -25.39 15.64 -7.04
N GLU A 49 -25.34 16.33 -5.91
CA GLU A 49 -25.60 15.74 -4.61
C GLU A 49 -27.03 15.24 -4.49
N SER A 50 -28.01 16.04 -4.93
CA SER A 50 -29.41 15.62 -4.96
C SER A 50 -29.63 14.41 -5.86
N ILE A 51 -29.08 14.42 -7.09
CA ILE A 51 -29.19 13.30 -8.03
C ILE A 51 -28.67 12.00 -7.40
N VAL A 52 -27.50 12.07 -6.77
CA VAL A 52 -26.80 10.90 -6.25
C VAL A 52 -27.36 10.40 -4.92
N LYS A 53 -27.89 11.29 -4.07
CA LYS A 53 -28.34 10.95 -2.70
C LYS A 53 -29.85 10.80 -2.53
N ASN A 54 -30.66 11.42 -3.39
CA ASN A 54 -32.10 11.43 -3.20
C ASN A 54 -32.79 10.28 -3.97
N PRO A 55 -33.34 9.27 -3.30
CA PRO A 55 -33.93 8.10 -3.96
C PRO A 55 -35.12 8.45 -4.87
N LEU A 56 -35.72 9.64 -4.70
CA LEU A 56 -36.82 10.12 -5.54
C LEU A 56 -36.40 10.31 -7.01
N CYS A 57 -35.12 10.66 -7.28
CA CYS A 57 -34.62 10.87 -8.63
C CYS A 57 -34.81 9.62 -9.52
N TYR A 58 -34.67 8.41 -8.96
CA TYR A 58 -34.92 7.16 -9.69
C TYR A 58 -36.36 7.07 -10.20
N TYR A 59 -37.31 7.38 -9.32
CA TYR A 59 -38.72 7.30 -9.68
C TYR A 59 -39.11 8.40 -10.66
N TYR A 60 -38.54 9.59 -10.53
CA TYR A 60 -38.77 10.69 -11.47
C TYR A 60 -38.24 10.37 -12.87
N PHE A 61 -37.04 9.81 -12.98
CA PHE A 61 -36.47 9.41 -14.26
C PHE A 61 -37.25 8.26 -14.90
N LYS A 62 -37.66 7.28 -14.09
CA LYS A 62 -38.48 6.15 -14.55
C LYS A 62 -39.83 6.64 -15.07
N PHE A 63 -40.43 7.58 -14.36
CA PHE A 63 -41.67 8.22 -14.74
C PHE A 63 -41.54 8.98 -16.06
N ALA A 64 -40.54 9.85 -16.21
CA ALA A 64 -40.32 10.60 -17.46
C ALA A 64 -40.15 9.66 -18.67
N LYS A 65 -39.39 8.58 -18.53
CA LYS A 65 -39.21 7.55 -19.58
C LYS A 65 -40.52 6.87 -20.00
N VAL A 66 -41.43 6.61 -19.06
CA VAL A 66 -42.73 5.96 -19.34
C VAL A 66 -43.69 6.97 -19.97
N SER A 67 -43.70 8.20 -19.45
CA SER A 67 -44.65 9.25 -19.80
C SER A 67 -44.36 9.96 -21.13
N GLN A 68 -43.14 9.86 -21.71
CA GLN A 68 -42.85 10.28 -23.10
C GLN A 68 -43.79 9.65 -24.15
N LYS A 69 -44.55 8.63 -23.79
CA LYS A 69 -45.54 7.96 -24.65
C LYS A 69 -46.96 8.56 -24.57
N ILE A 70 -47.20 9.55 -23.71
CA ILE A 70 -48.54 10.08 -23.40
C ILE A 70 -48.52 11.61 -23.52
N ALA A 71 -49.32 12.18 -24.42
CA ALA A 71 -49.37 13.64 -24.66
C ALA A 71 -50.44 14.32 -23.78
N ASP A 72 -50.03 15.11 -22.79
CA ASP A 72 -50.88 15.93 -21.91
C ASP A 72 -50.19 17.28 -21.63
N GLU A 73 -50.89 18.41 -21.53
CA GLU A 73 -50.27 19.73 -21.27
C GLU A 73 -49.73 19.88 -19.83
N ASN A 74 -50.33 19.19 -18.86
CA ASN A 74 -49.82 19.15 -17.49
C ASN A 74 -48.50 18.39 -17.35
N TYR A 75 -48.17 17.58 -18.37
CA TYR A 75 -46.91 16.88 -18.52
C TYR A 75 -45.76 17.87 -18.77
N VAL A 76 -45.98 18.93 -19.55
CA VAL A 76 -44.92 19.85 -20.02
C VAL A 76 -44.16 20.53 -18.87
N LYS A 77 -44.83 20.88 -17.76
CA LYS A 77 -44.18 21.50 -16.60
C LYS A 77 -43.34 20.50 -15.77
N ILE A 78 -43.86 19.29 -15.59
CA ILE A 78 -43.18 18.21 -14.84
C ILE A 78 -42.01 17.67 -15.68
N GLU A 79 -42.24 17.52 -16.97
CA GLU A 79 -41.22 17.18 -17.96
C GLU A 79 -40.06 18.16 -17.88
N LYS A 80 -40.32 19.47 -17.75
CA LYS A 80 -39.26 20.46 -17.61
C LYS A 80 -38.41 20.28 -16.34
N GLU A 81 -39.03 20.18 -15.16
CA GLU A 81 -38.28 20.01 -13.89
C GLU A 81 -37.52 18.68 -13.84
N VAL A 82 -38.11 17.59 -14.35
CA VAL A 82 -37.43 16.30 -14.44
C VAL A 82 -36.35 16.31 -15.52
N SER A 83 -36.55 17.03 -16.62
CA SER A 83 -35.55 17.24 -17.68
C SER A 83 -34.33 17.97 -17.15
N ASP A 84 -34.51 19.04 -16.38
CA ASP A 84 -33.40 19.77 -15.76
C ASP A 84 -32.56 18.85 -14.83
N LEU A 85 -33.23 17.96 -14.07
CA LEU A 85 -32.54 16.95 -13.26
C LEU A 85 -31.85 15.87 -14.12
N MET A 86 -32.47 15.45 -15.22
CA MET A 86 -31.87 14.50 -16.18
C MET A 86 -30.65 15.11 -16.87
N ASP A 87 -30.67 16.39 -17.23
CA ASP A 87 -29.53 17.11 -17.81
C ASP A 87 -28.35 17.18 -16.83
N ILE A 88 -28.62 17.42 -15.54
CA ILE A 88 -27.61 17.35 -14.48
C ILE A 88 -27.04 15.93 -14.36
N TYR A 89 -27.89 14.91 -14.43
CA TYR A 89 -27.46 13.52 -14.44
C TYR A 89 -26.57 13.21 -15.65
N PHE A 90 -26.97 13.59 -16.86
CA PHE A 90 -26.18 13.36 -18.07
C PHE A 90 -24.84 14.08 -18.00
N LYS A 91 -24.83 15.34 -17.56
CA LYS A 91 -23.60 16.11 -17.34
C LYS A 91 -22.67 15.40 -16.36
N LEU A 92 -23.19 14.86 -15.26
CA LEU A 92 -22.41 14.07 -14.30
C LEU A 92 -21.86 12.79 -14.95
N VAL A 93 -22.68 12.04 -15.69
CA VAL A 93 -22.27 10.82 -16.39
C VAL A 93 -21.17 11.09 -17.40
N PHE A 94 -21.30 12.13 -18.24
CA PHE A 94 -20.26 12.52 -19.18
C PHE A 94 -18.97 12.95 -18.47
N GLN A 95 -19.09 13.67 -17.34
CA GLN A 95 -17.91 14.02 -16.53
C GLN A 95 -17.23 12.80 -15.88
N LEU A 96 -17.98 11.75 -15.56
CA LEU A 96 -17.43 10.48 -15.07
C LEU A 96 -16.75 9.69 -16.19
N LEU A 97 -17.37 9.60 -17.37
CA LEU A 97 -16.79 8.98 -18.57
C LEU A 97 -15.47 9.63 -18.98
N ASP A 98 -15.49 10.96 -19.12
CA ASP A 98 -14.33 11.75 -19.55
C ASP A 98 -13.31 12.01 -18.43
N LYS A 99 -13.61 11.54 -17.21
CA LYS A 99 -12.77 11.73 -16.02
C LYS A 99 -12.52 13.21 -15.67
N THR A 100 -13.44 14.09 -16.07
CA THR A 100 -13.36 15.54 -15.85
C THR A 100 -14.04 16.00 -14.56
N CYS A 101 -14.72 15.10 -13.85
CA CYS A 101 -15.24 15.37 -12.51
C CYS A 101 -14.12 15.57 -11.46
N THR A 102 -14.46 16.23 -10.36
CA THR A 102 -13.58 16.31 -9.18
C THR A 102 -13.57 15.00 -8.41
N ILE A 103 -12.51 14.73 -7.65
CA ILE A 103 -12.43 13.55 -6.77
C ILE A 103 -13.54 13.57 -5.71
N SER A 104 -13.95 14.74 -5.22
CA SER A 104 -15.10 14.90 -4.30
C SER A 104 -16.40 14.37 -4.91
N THR A 105 -16.65 14.72 -6.17
CA THR A 105 -17.83 14.29 -6.92
C THR A 105 -17.80 12.78 -7.14
N LEU A 106 -16.65 12.23 -7.54
CA LEU A 106 -16.49 10.78 -7.68
C LEU A 106 -16.70 10.04 -6.34
N ASN A 107 -16.11 10.52 -5.25
CA ASN A 107 -16.29 9.91 -3.92
C ASN A 107 -17.75 9.94 -3.48
N MET A 108 -18.48 11.02 -3.77
CA MET A 108 -19.91 11.12 -3.49
C MET A 108 -20.70 10.07 -4.27
N VAL A 109 -20.42 9.90 -5.57
CA VAL A 109 -21.03 8.85 -6.39
C VAL A 109 -20.71 7.46 -5.85
N LEU A 110 -19.45 7.18 -5.51
CA LEU A 110 -19.02 5.90 -4.95
C LEU A 110 -19.65 5.61 -3.58
N LYS A 111 -19.84 6.63 -2.73
CA LYS A 111 -20.49 6.51 -1.42
C LYS A 111 -21.97 6.11 -1.55
N HIS A 112 -22.64 6.54 -2.61
CA HIS A 112 -24.05 6.27 -2.89
C HIS A 112 -24.23 5.38 -4.13
N GLU A 113 -23.27 4.50 -4.39
CA GLU A 113 -23.18 3.65 -5.59
C GLU A 113 -24.48 2.89 -5.87
N ALA A 114 -25.07 2.26 -4.85
CA ALA A 114 -26.29 1.47 -5.02
C ALA A 114 -27.46 2.28 -5.58
N GLN A 115 -27.59 3.56 -5.19
CA GLN A 115 -28.62 4.44 -5.73
C GLN A 115 -28.25 4.90 -7.14
N PHE A 116 -27.00 5.32 -7.34
CA PHE A 116 -26.55 5.81 -8.64
C PHE A 116 -26.66 4.72 -9.73
N VAL A 117 -26.36 3.47 -9.39
CA VAL A 117 -26.52 2.31 -10.26
C VAL A 117 -27.99 2.11 -10.67
N LYS A 118 -28.96 2.33 -9.78
CA LYS A 118 -30.38 2.32 -10.16
C LYS A 118 -30.71 3.38 -11.20
N LEU A 119 -30.11 4.57 -11.12
CA LEU A 119 -30.29 5.64 -12.12
C LEU A 119 -29.70 5.25 -13.47
N ILE A 120 -28.52 4.63 -13.49
CA ILE A 120 -27.90 4.09 -14.71
C ILE A 120 -28.84 3.12 -15.42
N TYR A 121 -29.42 2.16 -14.67
CA TYR A 121 -30.34 1.18 -15.26
C TYR A 121 -31.61 1.81 -15.84
N VAL A 122 -32.17 2.85 -15.20
CA VAL A 122 -33.37 3.54 -15.70
C VAL A 122 -33.09 4.36 -16.94
N MET A 123 -31.98 5.09 -16.96
CA MET A 123 -31.63 5.96 -18.07
C MET A 123 -31.19 5.16 -19.31
N GLY A 124 -30.67 3.94 -19.11
CA GLY A 124 -30.25 3.06 -20.19
C GLY A 124 -28.87 3.42 -20.76
N ASP A 125 -28.55 2.88 -21.94
CA ASP A 125 -27.19 2.89 -22.49
C ASP A 125 -26.80 4.26 -23.08
N VAL A 126 -26.37 5.17 -22.21
CA VAL A 126 -25.70 6.44 -22.57
C VAL A 126 -24.18 6.23 -22.69
N GLY A 127 -23.72 4.98 -22.85
CA GLY A 127 -22.32 4.60 -22.87
C GLY A 127 -21.67 4.47 -21.48
N PHE A 128 -22.40 4.69 -20.39
CA PHE A 128 -21.91 4.52 -19.01
C PHE A 128 -22.65 3.39 -18.29
N ASN A 129 -21.91 2.54 -17.59
CA ASN A 129 -22.46 1.38 -16.87
C ASN A 129 -21.73 1.14 -15.54
N GLU A 130 -22.19 0.14 -14.77
CA GLU A 130 -21.58 -0.24 -13.49
C GLU A 130 -20.09 -0.62 -13.61
N GLY A 131 -19.69 -1.20 -14.75
CA GLY A 131 -18.29 -1.53 -15.04
C GLY A 131 -17.39 -0.30 -15.06
N HIS A 132 -17.84 0.79 -15.66
CA HIS A 132 -17.11 2.07 -15.65
C HIS A 132 -16.94 2.62 -14.23
N LEU A 133 -17.97 2.51 -13.38
CA LEU A 133 -17.88 2.96 -11.99
C LEU A 133 -16.89 2.12 -11.18
N LYS A 134 -16.87 0.80 -11.38
CA LYS A 134 -15.88 -0.12 -10.79
C LYS A 134 -14.46 0.23 -11.25
N GLN A 135 -14.27 0.52 -12.54
CA GLN A 135 -12.98 0.95 -13.07
C GLN A 135 -12.51 2.27 -12.43
N LEU A 136 -13.39 3.29 -12.35
CA LEU A 136 -13.06 4.56 -11.70
C LEU A 136 -12.68 4.38 -10.23
N ARG A 137 -13.34 3.47 -9.50
CA ARG A 137 -12.96 3.11 -8.13
C ARG A 137 -11.56 2.48 -8.08
N GLN A 138 -11.27 1.53 -8.95
CA GLN A 138 -9.97 0.87 -9.00
C GLN A 138 -8.86 1.86 -9.32
N GLU A 139 -9.07 2.75 -10.29
CA GLU A 139 -8.11 3.81 -10.63
C GLU A 139 -7.92 4.79 -9.46
N LEU A 140 -9.01 5.19 -8.77
CA LEU A 140 -8.96 6.03 -7.57
C LEU A 140 -8.14 5.40 -6.43
N VAL A 141 -8.33 4.11 -6.19
CA VAL A 141 -7.56 3.36 -5.20
C VAL A 141 -6.10 3.26 -5.65
N SER A 142 -5.86 2.91 -6.92
CA SER A 142 -4.53 2.72 -7.48
C SER A 142 -3.63 3.94 -7.26
N PHE A 143 -4.05 5.16 -7.65
CA PHE A 143 -3.16 6.31 -7.49
C PHE A 143 -3.01 6.75 -6.04
N LYS A 144 -4.00 6.52 -5.16
CA LYS A 144 -3.83 6.76 -3.71
C LYS A 144 -2.74 5.84 -3.15
N THR A 145 -2.79 4.55 -3.48
CA THR A 145 -1.76 3.58 -3.09
C THR A 145 -0.40 3.95 -3.69
N THR A 146 -0.34 4.39 -4.95
CA THR A 146 0.90 4.90 -5.56
C THR A 146 1.45 6.10 -4.79
N LEU A 147 0.61 7.07 -4.43
CA LEU A 147 1.03 8.24 -3.64
C LEU A 147 1.56 7.82 -2.26
N ASP A 148 0.96 6.82 -1.61
CA ASP A 148 1.43 6.29 -0.31
C ASP A 148 2.77 5.56 -0.46
N ALA A 149 2.93 4.74 -1.49
CA ALA A 149 4.17 4.01 -1.74
C ALA A 149 5.32 4.95 -2.12
N VAL A 150 5.05 5.99 -2.92
CA VAL A 150 6.05 6.99 -3.32
C VAL A 150 6.54 7.81 -2.14
N GLN A 151 5.66 8.17 -1.22
CA GLN A 151 6.10 8.90 -0.04
C GLN A 151 7.15 8.11 0.74
N ASN A 152 6.92 6.81 0.93
CA ASN A 152 7.89 5.92 1.58
C ASN A 152 9.17 5.75 0.76
N PHE A 153 9.04 5.59 -0.56
CA PHE A 153 10.17 5.53 -1.46
C PHE A 153 11.03 6.80 -1.34
N LEU A 154 10.44 7.98 -1.48
CA LEU A 154 11.16 9.25 -1.39
C LEU A 154 11.81 9.43 -0.02
N THR A 155 11.17 9.07 1.09
CA THR A 155 11.80 9.16 2.42
C THR A 155 13.08 8.31 2.53
N MET A 156 13.21 7.21 1.79
CA MET A 156 14.45 6.42 1.77
C MET A 156 15.63 7.15 1.08
N PHE A 157 15.36 8.14 0.23
CA PHE A 157 16.38 8.92 -0.49
C PHE A 157 16.44 10.39 -0.03
N ALA A 158 15.52 10.84 0.82
CA ALA A 158 15.36 12.23 1.25
C ALA A 158 16.22 12.63 2.46
N ASP A 159 16.83 11.65 3.14
CA ASP A 159 17.66 11.93 4.33
C ASP A 159 18.93 12.74 3.99
N ASP A 160 19.39 12.71 2.73
CA ASP A 160 20.49 13.53 2.25
C ASP A 160 20.03 14.49 1.13
N PRO A 161 19.91 15.81 1.40
CA PRO A 161 19.55 16.81 0.40
C PRO A 161 20.59 16.99 -0.71
N ASN A 162 21.80 16.44 -0.56
CA ASN A 162 22.82 16.39 -1.63
C ASN A 162 22.60 15.21 -2.58
N PHE A 163 21.81 14.20 -2.19
CA PHE A 163 21.57 13.00 -2.98
C PHE A 163 20.42 13.17 -3.98
N PHE A 164 19.32 13.82 -3.58
CA PHE A 164 18.15 14.04 -4.44
C PHE A 164 17.43 15.33 -4.05
N ASP A 165 17.04 16.16 -5.04
CA ASP A 165 16.22 17.35 -4.78
C ASP A 165 14.76 16.94 -4.54
N THR A 166 14.49 16.47 -3.32
CA THR A 166 13.16 16.06 -2.89
C THR A 166 12.18 17.22 -2.77
N ASN A 167 12.64 18.47 -2.64
CA ASN A 167 11.77 19.56 -2.21
C ASN A 167 10.64 19.80 -3.22
N THR A 168 10.94 19.86 -4.52
CA THR A 168 9.90 20.10 -5.54
C THR A 168 8.93 18.93 -5.68
N VAL A 169 9.43 17.69 -5.60
CA VAL A 169 8.61 16.47 -5.75
C VAL A 169 7.73 16.25 -4.51
N LEU A 170 8.32 16.36 -3.33
CA LEU A 170 7.65 16.20 -2.04
C LEU A 170 6.61 17.31 -1.85
N ASP A 171 6.95 18.56 -2.16
CA ASP A 171 5.99 19.68 -2.11
C ASP A 171 4.82 19.45 -3.06
N THR A 172 5.07 18.90 -4.24
CA THR A 172 4.02 18.58 -5.21
C THR A 172 3.13 17.45 -4.70
N ILE A 173 3.70 16.40 -4.10
CA ILE A 173 2.93 15.31 -3.45
C ILE A 173 2.09 15.86 -2.29
N ILE A 174 2.66 16.72 -1.44
CA ILE A 174 1.96 17.35 -0.32
C ILE A 174 0.80 18.21 -0.84
N LYS A 175 1.02 19.02 -1.89
CA LYS A 175 -0.02 19.83 -2.53
C LYS A 175 -1.13 18.98 -3.10
N ILE A 176 -0.79 17.91 -3.83
CA ILE A 176 -1.77 16.95 -4.36
C ILE A 176 -2.57 16.37 -3.20
N ARG A 177 -1.94 15.86 -2.13
CA ARG A 177 -2.66 15.27 -0.99
C ARG A 177 -3.60 16.24 -0.29
N ARG A 178 -3.17 17.48 -0.06
CA ARG A 178 -3.98 18.51 0.62
C ARG A 178 -5.22 18.88 -0.20
N ASN A 179 -5.07 19.00 -1.52
CA ASN A 179 -6.11 19.53 -2.39
C ASN A 179 -6.80 18.47 -3.25
N MET A 180 -6.42 17.19 -3.11
CA MET A 180 -6.82 16.09 -3.99
C MET A 180 -8.32 16.05 -4.24
N THR A 181 -9.10 16.22 -3.17
CA THR A 181 -10.57 16.16 -3.17
C THR A 181 -11.19 17.18 -4.13
N GLU A 182 -10.59 18.34 -4.31
CA GLU A 182 -11.10 19.41 -5.17
C GLU A 182 -10.54 19.35 -6.60
N MET A 183 -9.49 18.55 -6.82
CA MET A 183 -8.85 18.42 -8.12
C MET A 183 -9.64 17.51 -9.07
N VAL A 184 -9.53 17.81 -10.36
CA VAL A 184 -10.10 17.01 -11.45
C VAL A 184 -9.40 15.66 -11.53
N PHE A 185 -10.16 14.57 -11.59
CA PHE A 185 -9.66 13.19 -11.57
C PHE A 185 -8.58 12.94 -12.63
N LYS A 186 -8.84 13.27 -13.89
CA LYS A 186 -7.88 13.15 -15.00
C LYS A 186 -6.60 13.98 -14.79
N LYS A 187 -6.70 15.15 -14.17
CA LYS A 187 -5.53 16.01 -13.88
C LYS A 187 -4.66 15.38 -12.79
N VAL A 188 -5.26 14.86 -11.72
CA VAL A 188 -4.53 14.16 -10.65
C VAL A 188 -3.87 12.92 -11.23
N GLN A 189 -4.59 12.12 -12.02
CA GLN A 189 -4.04 10.93 -12.66
C GLN A 189 -2.81 11.26 -13.51
N LYS A 190 -2.90 12.31 -14.34
CA LYS A 190 -1.76 12.77 -15.14
C LYS A 190 -0.60 13.26 -14.28
N GLN A 191 -0.86 14.12 -13.29
CA GLN A 191 0.18 14.66 -12.42
C GLN A 191 0.89 13.57 -11.62
N VAL A 192 0.17 12.59 -11.09
CA VAL A 192 0.76 11.44 -10.40
C VAL A 192 1.63 10.64 -11.37
N SER A 193 1.14 10.36 -12.58
CA SER A 193 1.91 9.61 -13.60
C SER A 193 3.16 10.35 -14.06
N ASP A 194 3.09 11.67 -14.23
CA ASP A 194 4.22 12.50 -14.67
C ASP A 194 5.27 12.65 -13.55
N LEU A 195 4.81 12.79 -12.30
CA LEU A 195 5.67 12.98 -11.12
C LEU A 195 6.35 11.68 -10.67
N ILE A 196 5.68 10.55 -10.89
CA ILE A 196 6.08 9.23 -10.40
C ILE A 196 6.22 8.32 -11.61
N PRO A 197 7.37 8.35 -12.30
CA PRO A 197 7.60 7.47 -13.44
C PRO A 197 7.99 6.05 -13.01
N PHE A 198 7.83 5.70 -11.73
CA PHE A 198 8.19 4.41 -11.16
C PHE A 198 7.03 3.42 -11.27
N SER A 199 7.33 2.15 -11.55
CA SER A 199 6.30 1.11 -11.52
C SER A 199 5.88 0.84 -10.07
N PHE A 200 4.65 0.34 -9.87
CA PHE A 200 4.21 -0.09 -8.53
C PHE A 200 5.11 -1.18 -7.96
N GLU A 201 5.66 -2.07 -8.81
CA GLU A 201 6.59 -3.11 -8.41
C GLU A 201 7.91 -2.53 -7.87
N ASP A 202 8.40 -1.44 -8.46
CA ASP A 202 9.58 -0.72 -7.95
C ASP A 202 9.28 -0.15 -6.57
N LEU A 203 8.16 0.56 -6.42
CA LEU A 203 7.78 1.17 -5.15
C LEU A 203 7.57 0.14 -4.05
N ALA A 204 6.90 -0.97 -4.37
CA ALA A 204 6.69 -2.08 -3.44
C ALA A 204 8.02 -2.72 -3.00
N PHE A 205 8.96 -2.93 -3.94
CA PHE A 205 10.28 -3.48 -3.63
C PHE A 205 11.03 -2.67 -2.57
N PHE A 206 11.07 -1.34 -2.71
CA PHE A 206 11.71 -0.48 -1.71
C PHE A 206 10.90 -0.38 -0.41
N TYR A 207 9.56 -0.38 -0.50
CA TYR A 207 8.71 -0.36 0.68
C TYR A 207 8.94 -1.57 1.60
N GLU A 208 9.04 -2.77 1.04
CA GLU A 208 9.31 -4.00 1.82
C GLU A 208 10.70 -3.99 2.47
N LEU A 209 11.68 -3.37 1.80
CA LEU A 209 13.07 -3.34 2.24
C LEU A 209 13.42 -2.14 3.13
N ARG A 210 12.50 -1.20 3.34
CA ARG A 210 12.76 0.06 4.07
C ARG A 210 13.25 -0.14 5.51
N THR A 211 12.89 -1.26 6.14
CA THR A 211 13.33 -1.61 7.50
C THR A 211 14.39 -2.71 7.52
N SER A 212 14.86 -3.16 6.36
CA SER A 212 15.84 -4.25 6.28
C SER A 212 17.26 -3.72 6.50
N GLU A 213 17.89 -4.18 7.57
CA GLU A 213 19.28 -3.84 7.87
C GLU A 213 20.24 -4.46 6.86
N PHE A 214 19.96 -5.67 6.36
CA PHE A 214 20.76 -6.29 5.29
C PHE A 214 20.73 -5.42 4.03
N PHE A 215 19.55 -4.90 3.68
CA PHE A 215 19.39 -3.99 2.55
C PHE A 215 20.18 -2.70 2.77
N TRP A 216 20.07 -2.05 3.92
CA TRP A 216 20.82 -0.81 4.19
C TRP A 216 22.33 -1.01 4.25
N CYS A 217 22.80 -2.13 4.79
CA CYS A 217 24.22 -2.46 4.86
C CYS A 217 24.83 -2.77 3.49
N TYR A 218 24.08 -3.46 2.61
CA TYR A 218 24.60 -3.98 1.34
C TYR A 218 24.18 -3.14 0.13
N GLY A 219 22.91 -2.78 0.02
CA GLY A 219 22.34 -1.95 -1.05
C GLY A 219 22.39 -0.45 -0.73
N GLY A 220 22.25 -0.07 0.54
CA GLY A 220 22.22 1.32 1.00
C GLY A 220 23.51 2.10 0.74
N SER A 221 24.66 1.44 0.53
CA SER A 221 25.89 2.16 0.18
C SER A 221 25.86 2.78 -1.22
N LEU A 222 25.05 2.24 -2.15
CA LEU A 222 24.78 2.89 -3.43
C LEU A 222 23.92 4.16 -3.27
N LEU A 223 23.24 4.29 -2.13
CA LEU A 223 22.38 5.43 -1.80
C LEU A 223 23.14 6.54 -1.04
N LYS A 224 24.39 6.31 -0.66
CA LYS A 224 25.17 7.20 0.22
C LYS A 224 26.48 7.72 -0.38
N ASN A 225 26.91 7.22 -1.55
CA ASN A 225 28.28 7.41 -2.05
C ASN A 225 28.43 8.28 -3.29
N ASN A 226 27.42 9.08 -3.67
CA ASN A 226 27.55 9.95 -4.84
C ASN A 226 27.43 11.41 -4.41
N ASP A 227 28.51 12.16 -4.61
CA ASP A 227 28.53 13.63 -4.57
C ASP A 227 27.69 14.27 -5.71
N GLU A 228 27.04 13.45 -6.53
CA GLU A 228 26.16 13.87 -7.62
C GLU A 228 24.69 13.82 -7.20
N LYS A 229 24.00 14.96 -7.28
CA LYS A 229 22.54 15.02 -7.17
C LYS A 229 21.90 14.17 -8.27
N HIS A 230 21.10 13.18 -7.89
CA HIS A 230 20.33 12.37 -8.82
C HIS A 230 19.03 13.08 -9.24
N SER A 231 18.69 13.05 -10.53
CA SER A 231 17.36 13.41 -11.03
C SER A 231 16.40 12.22 -10.92
N ILE A 232 15.08 12.44 -11.01
CA ILE A 232 14.08 11.36 -11.02
C ILE A 232 14.39 10.32 -12.12
N ASP A 233 14.79 10.80 -13.31
CA ASP A 233 15.16 9.94 -14.43
C ASP A 233 16.43 9.13 -14.14
N SER A 234 17.43 9.73 -13.48
CA SER A 234 18.65 9.04 -13.03
C SER A 234 18.32 7.95 -12.01
N ILE A 235 17.41 8.23 -11.08
CA ILE A 235 16.92 7.24 -10.11
C ILE A 235 16.27 6.06 -10.84
N LYS A 236 15.35 6.34 -11.77
CA LYS A 236 14.62 5.32 -12.52
C LYS A 236 15.53 4.45 -13.39
N THR A 237 16.42 5.08 -14.15
CA THR A 237 17.17 4.40 -15.22
C THR A 237 18.50 3.81 -14.76
N LYS A 238 19.10 4.34 -13.69
CA LYS A 238 20.41 3.90 -13.20
C LYS A 238 20.35 3.33 -11.79
N LEU A 239 19.81 4.09 -10.84
CA LEU A 239 19.87 3.74 -9.41
C LEU A 239 19.04 2.49 -9.09
N ILE A 240 17.75 2.48 -9.44
CA ILE A 240 16.85 1.36 -9.16
C ILE A 240 17.39 0.05 -9.77
N PRO A 241 17.77 -0.01 -11.06
CA PRO A 241 18.37 -1.21 -11.65
C PRO A 241 19.67 -1.64 -10.94
N ALA A 242 20.55 -0.70 -10.59
CA ALA A 242 21.81 -1.00 -9.91
C ALA A 242 21.58 -1.59 -8.51
N VAL A 243 20.67 -1.01 -7.73
CA VAL A 243 20.30 -1.49 -6.40
C VAL A 243 19.65 -2.87 -6.49
N ARG A 244 18.72 -3.08 -7.42
CA ARG A 244 18.08 -4.39 -7.63
C ARG A 244 19.06 -5.47 -8.04
N LYS A 245 19.98 -5.16 -8.97
CA LYS A 245 21.03 -6.09 -9.38
C LYS A 245 21.90 -6.47 -8.19
N ARG A 246 22.38 -5.48 -7.43
CA ARG A 246 23.20 -5.72 -6.24
C ARG A 246 22.46 -6.55 -5.19
N TRP A 247 21.18 -6.28 -4.95
CA TRP A 247 20.36 -7.08 -4.05
C TRP A 247 20.16 -8.52 -4.54
N ALA A 248 20.00 -8.72 -5.86
CA ALA A 248 19.93 -10.05 -6.48
C ALA A 248 21.25 -10.81 -6.35
N ASP A 249 22.38 -10.15 -6.56
CA ASP A 249 23.72 -10.73 -6.39
C ASP A 249 23.95 -11.15 -4.92
N TYR A 250 23.45 -10.36 -3.96
CA TYR A 250 23.46 -10.71 -2.53
C TYR A 250 22.66 -11.98 -2.26
N TYR A 251 21.42 -12.05 -2.74
CA TYR A 251 20.59 -13.24 -2.61
C TYR A 251 21.23 -14.47 -3.23
N ALA A 252 21.75 -14.37 -4.46
CA ALA A 252 22.44 -15.48 -5.13
C ALA A 252 23.66 -15.96 -4.35
N SER A 253 24.39 -15.06 -3.71
CA SER A 253 25.56 -15.40 -2.88
C SER A 253 25.16 -16.15 -1.59
N LEU A 254 24.04 -15.78 -0.97
CA LEU A 254 23.46 -16.50 0.17
C LEU A 254 22.85 -17.85 -0.23
N ASP A 255 22.27 -17.91 -1.43
CA ASP A 255 21.66 -19.13 -1.92
C ASP A 255 22.72 -20.18 -2.30
N THR A 256 23.78 -19.76 -2.98
CA THR A 256 24.89 -20.63 -3.39
C THR A 256 25.95 -20.84 -2.31
N LEU A 257 25.84 -20.16 -1.17
CA LEU A 257 26.85 -20.16 -0.09
C LEU A 257 28.25 -19.76 -0.57
N SER A 258 28.32 -18.93 -1.61
CA SER A 258 29.58 -18.50 -2.26
C SER A 258 30.14 -17.20 -1.70
N MET A 259 29.43 -16.55 -0.77
CA MET A 259 29.87 -15.31 -0.15
C MET A 259 31.16 -15.51 0.65
N LYS A 260 32.12 -14.59 0.49
CA LYS A 260 33.35 -14.64 1.29
C LYS A 260 33.02 -14.39 2.76
N LEU A 261 33.70 -15.13 3.63
CA LEU A 261 33.53 -15.06 5.08
C LEU A 261 33.68 -13.63 5.64
N SER A 262 34.62 -12.85 5.10
CA SER A 262 34.87 -11.46 5.48
C SER A 262 33.74 -10.51 5.07
N GLU A 263 33.10 -10.75 3.92
CA GLU A 263 31.99 -9.93 3.44
C GLU A 263 30.74 -10.23 4.27
N PHE A 264 30.47 -11.50 4.52
CA PHE A 264 29.38 -11.94 5.38
C PHE A 264 29.53 -11.39 6.81
N TYR A 265 30.75 -11.42 7.35
CA TYR A 265 31.06 -10.84 8.66
C TYR A 265 30.77 -9.35 8.73
N ASN A 266 31.19 -8.59 7.72
CA ASN A 266 30.98 -7.14 7.72
C ASN A 266 29.49 -6.77 7.70
N ILE A 267 28.65 -7.58 7.06
CA ILE A 267 27.19 -7.39 7.04
C ILE A 267 26.62 -7.69 8.42
N LEU A 268 26.87 -8.89 8.95
CA LEU A 268 26.38 -9.30 10.28
C LEU A 268 26.84 -8.33 11.37
N ARG A 269 28.10 -7.89 11.32
CA ARG A 269 28.66 -6.91 12.25
C ARG A 269 27.90 -5.60 12.19
N LYS A 270 27.68 -5.02 11.01
CA LYS A 270 26.96 -3.74 10.89
C LYS A 270 25.52 -3.84 11.42
N CYS A 271 24.81 -4.92 11.11
CA CYS A 271 23.47 -5.20 11.64
C CYS A 271 23.47 -5.33 13.17
N ARG A 272 24.50 -5.95 13.75
CA ARG A 272 24.64 -6.13 15.20
C ARG A 272 25.01 -4.85 15.98
N TYR A 273 25.67 -3.88 15.35
CA TYR A 273 26.15 -2.67 16.04
C TYR A 273 25.16 -1.50 15.98
N ASP A 274 24.33 -1.39 14.95
CA ASP A 274 23.27 -0.35 14.89
C ASP A 274 22.08 -0.68 15.82
N THR A 275 21.91 -1.95 16.19
CA THR A 275 20.99 -2.40 17.24
C THR A 275 21.68 -2.38 18.62
N LYS A 276 21.79 -1.18 19.22
CA LYS A 276 22.28 -0.89 20.58
C LYS A 276 22.57 -2.13 21.47
N LEU A 277 23.87 -2.35 21.71
CA LEU A 277 24.62 -2.98 22.82
C LEU A 277 23.99 -3.86 23.95
N ASP A 278 22.67 -4.01 24.13
CA ASP A 278 22.13 -4.61 25.35
C ASP A 278 21.72 -6.09 25.25
N ASN A 279 21.76 -6.72 24.09
CA ASN A 279 21.33 -8.12 23.94
C ASN A 279 22.45 -9.04 23.45
N ILE A 280 23.52 -9.15 24.24
CA ILE A 280 24.65 -10.06 23.94
C ILE A 280 24.21 -11.55 23.99
N PHE A 281 23.08 -11.90 24.63
CA PHE A 281 22.73 -13.31 24.88
C PHE A 281 21.34 -13.83 24.50
N SER A 282 20.43 -13.06 23.87
CA SER A 282 19.11 -13.65 23.53
C SER A 282 18.30 -13.04 22.37
N GLY A 283 18.65 -11.86 21.84
CA GLY A 283 17.79 -11.14 20.86
C GLY A 283 18.22 -11.17 19.40
N ALA A 284 19.50 -11.43 19.08
CA ALA A 284 20.03 -11.31 17.71
C ALA A 284 19.50 -12.39 16.75
N SER A 285 19.04 -13.52 17.30
CA SER A 285 18.69 -14.68 16.50
C SER A 285 17.38 -14.53 15.71
N SER A 286 16.36 -13.88 16.28
CA SER A 286 15.10 -13.63 15.56
C SER A 286 15.27 -12.55 14.48
N LEU A 287 16.14 -11.57 14.71
CA LEU A 287 16.42 -10.49 13.76
C LEU A 287 17.04 -11.02 12.46
N TYR A 288 18.02 -11.92 12.54
CA TYR A 288 18.59 -12.52 11.33
C TYR A 288 17.62 -13.42 10.57
N GLU A 289 16.74 -14.15 11.28
CA GLU A 289 15.69 -14.94 10.62
C GLU A 289 14.71 -14.05 9.87
N GLU A 290 14.29 -12.93 10.46
CA GLU A 290 13.45 -11.93 9.80
C GLU A 290 14.13 -11.30 8.58
N GLU A 291 15.41 -10.94 8.69
CA GLU A 291 16.17 -10.38 7.57
C GLU A 291 16.36 -11.39 6.43
N LEU A 292 16.71 -12.63 6.75
CA LEU A 292 16.83 -13.71 5.77
C LEU A 292 15.48 -14.01 5.11
N LEU A 293 14.39 -13.93 5.88
CA LEU A 293 13.05 -14.10 5.34
C LEU A 293 12.70 -12.96 4.38
N ARG A 294 13.00 -11.71 4.71
CA ARG A 294 12.81 -10.55 3.80
C ARG A 294 13.59 -10.75 2.50
N VAL A 295 14.86 -11.16 2.59
CA VAL A 295 15.68 -11.51 1.41
C VAL A 295 14.97 -12.58 0.58
N ARG A 296 14.59 -13.72 1.18
CA ARG A 296 13.94 -14.83 0.47
C ARG A 296 12.61 -14.42 -0.19
N MET A 297 11.80 -13.62 0.52
CA MET A 297 10.49 -13.17 0.05
C MET A 297 10.60 -12.16 -1.09
N THR A 298 11.70 -11.38 -1.18
CA THR A 298 11.91 -10.45 -2.30
C THR A 298 12.16 -11.14 -3.64
N PHE A 299 12.55 -12.43 -3.66
CA PHE A 299 12.87 -13.18 -4.89
C PHE A 299 11.96 -14.39 -5.17
N SER A 300 11.12 -14.80 -4.22
CA SER A 300 10.21 -15.95 -4.36
C SER A 300 8.79 -15.59 -4.86
N GLY A 301 8.56 -14.31 -5.22
CA GLY A 301 7.34 -13.80 -5.86
C GLY A 301 6.39 -13.04 -4.91
N LYS A 302 5.75 -11.98 -5.44
CA LYS A 302 4.82 -11.01 -4.79
C LYS A 302 4.89 -10.95 -3.26
N ALA A 303 5.89 -10.21 -2.77
CA ALA A 303 6.27 -10.07 -1.37
C ALA A 303 5.19 -9.49 -0.44
N SER A 304 4.21 -8.72 -0.94
CA SER A 304 3.36 -7.90 -0.06
C SER A 304 2.23 -8.65 0.68
N ASP A 305 1.79 -9.81 0.20
CA ASP A 305 0.59 -10.49 0.76
C ASP A 305 0.74 -12.01 0.93
N ARG A 306 1.90 -12.58 0.59
CA ARG A 306 2.11 -14.02 0.68
C ARG A 306 2.65 -14.39 2.06
N LYS A 307 2.00 -15.34 2.73
CA LYS A 307 2.58 -15.99 3.90
C LYS A 307 3.78 -16.85 3.49
N PRO A 308 4.88 -16.85 4.27
CA PRO A 308 6.04 -17.70 4.00
C PRO A 308 5.63 -19.15 3.81
N SER A 309 6.12 -19.80 2.75
CA SER A 309 5.90 -21.22 2.56
C SER A 309 6.86 -22.04 3.43
N ARG A 310 6.60 -23.35 3.54
CA ARG A 310 7.51 -24.27 4.23
C ARG A 310 8.92 -24.24 3.64
N GLU A 311 9.03 -24.15 2.32
CA GLU A 311 10.32 -24.07 1.62
C GLU A 311 11.09 -22.80 1.98
N ASP A 312 10.39 -21.67 2.15
CA ASP A 312 11.01 -20.40 2.54
C ASP A 312 11.55 -20.50 3.97
N LEU A 313 10.78 -21.07 4.89
CA LEU A 313 11.19 -21.28 6.28
C LEU A 313 12.36 -22.26 6.40
N GLU A 314 12.36 -23.35 5.63
CA GLU A 314 13.48 -24.29 5.57
C GLU A 314 14.74 -23.64 4.99
N TRP A 315 14.59 -22.78 3.97
CA TRP A 315 15.71 -22.02 3.41
C TRP A 315 16.31 -21.07 4.46
N VAL A 316 15.46 -20.32 5.18
CA VAL A 316 15.87 -19.39 6.24
C VAL A 316 16.57 -20.14 7.37
N SER A 317 15.99 -21.23 7.86
CA SER A 317 16.56 -22.02 8.96
C SER A 317 17.97 -22.54 8.64
N LYS A 318 18.18 -23.03 7.41
CA LYS A 318 19.51 -23.50 6.97
C LYS A 318 20.55 -22.37 6.99
N ARG A 319 20.21 -21.18 6.48
CA ARG A 319 21.15 -20.04 6.43
C ARG A 319 21.38 -19.44 7.81
N HIS A 320 20.34 -19.40 8.63
CA HIS A 320 20.46 -18.93 10.00
C HIS A 320 21.36 -19.85 10.86
N ASN A 321 21.30 -21.17 10.68
CA ASN A 321 22.24 -22.07 11.34
C ASN A 321 23.69 -21.80 10.93
N ILE A 322 23.94 -21.47 9.66
CA ILE A 322 25.27 -21.07 9.19
C ILE A 322 25.73 -19.78 9.89
N ILE A 323 24.85 -18.79 10.03
CA ILE A 323 25.12 -17.55 10.79
C ILE A 323 25.49 -17.89 12.23
N ARG A 324 24.69 -18.71 12.92
CA ARG A 324 24.95 -19.09 14.33
C ARG A 324 26.26 -19.83 14.52
N SER A 325 26.57 -20.79 13.64
CA SER A 325 27.86 -21.48 13.66
C SER A 325 29.01 -20.50 13.46
N TYR A 326 28.85 -19.54 12.55
CA TYR A 326 29.86 -18.53 12.30
C TYR A 326 30.05 -17.57 13.49
N GLU A 327 28.98 -17.07 14.10
CA GLU A 327 29.04 -16.22 15.29
C GLU A 327 29.73 -16.94 16.45
N SER A 328 29.46 -18.24 16.61
CA SER A 328 30.11 -19.08 17.62
C SER A 328 31.62 -19.18 17.37
N ILE A 329 32.03 -19.49 16.13
CA ILE A 329 33.46 -19.54 15.74
C ILE A 329 34.15 -18.20 15.98
N ASN A 330 33.49 -17.09 15.63
CA ASN A 330 34.08 -15.76 15.83
C ASN A 330 34.18 -15.40 17.31
N LEU A 331 33.20 -15.79 18.12
CA LEU A 331 33.23 -15.62 19.56
C LEU A 331 34.43 -16.37 20.16
N TYR A 332 34.62 -17.64 19.79
CA TYR A 332 35.82 -18.40 20.17
C TYR A 332 37.10 -17.72 19.71
N ARG A 333 37.18 -17.27 18.46
CA ARG A 333 38.37 -16.57 17.94
C ARG A 333 38.68 -15.28 18.71
N SER A 334 37.65 -14.57 19.17
CA SER A 334 37.79 -13.28 19.85
C SER A 334 38.18 -13.43 21.32
N TYR A 335 37.65 -14.45 22.01
CA TYR A 335 37.94 -14.69 23.44
C TYR A 335 39.13 -15.61 23.69
N LEU A 336 39.52 -16.44 22.73
CA LEU A 336 40.64 -17.37 22.88
C LEU A 336 41.96 -16.68 23.26
N PRO A 337 42.34 -15.50 22.70
CA PRO A 337 43.52 -14.77 23.17
C PRO A 337 43.42 -14.35 24.63
N SER A 338 42.26 -13.88 25.08
CA SER A 338 42.02 -13.51 26.48
C SER A 338 42.04 -14.71 27.42
N LEU A 339 41.50 -15.85 26.96
CA LEU A 339 41.55 -17.12 27.71
C LEU A 339 42.99 -17.62 27.85
N ILE A 340 43.78 -17.58 26.76
CA ILE A 340 45.21 -17.93 26.79
C ILE A 340 45.95 -17.03 27.77
N ALA A 341 45.73 -15.71 27.70
CA ALA A 341 46.35 -14.76 28.63
C ALA A 341 45.97 -15.02 30.09
N LEU A 342 44.70 -15.40 30.35
CA LEU A 342 44.23 -15.75 31.69
C LEU A 342 44.91 -17.03 32.21
N VAL A 343 45.03 -18.06 31.37
CA VAL A 343 45.70 -19.32 31.71
C VAL A 343 47.20 -19.08 31.95
N GLU A 344 47.87 -18.27 31.12
CA GLU A 344 49.26 -17.86 31.36
C GLU A 344 49.42 -17.06 32.66
N HIS A 345 48.46 -16.19 32.99
CA HIS A 345 48.48 -15.44 34.25
C HIS A 345 48.39 -16.34 35.49
N PHE A 346 47.58 -17.39 35.42
CA PHE A 346 47.41 -18.35 36.51
C PHE A 346 48.39 -19.53 36.46
N GLU A 347 49.25 -19.64 35.45
CA GLU A 347 50.30 -20.67 35.31
C GLU A 347 51.06 -20.94 36.62
N PRO A 348 51.49 -19.93 37.41
CA PRO A 348 52.23 -20.15 38.65
C PRO A 348 51.45 -20.89 39.74
N TYR A 349 50.12 -20.96 39.62
CA TYR A 349 49.22 -21.58 40.60
C TYR A 349 48.79 -23.00 40.20
N PHE A 350 49.22 -23.49 39.03
CA PHE A 350 48.94 -24.84 38.56
C PHE A 350 50.18 -25.73 38.63
N SER A 351 49.97 -27.04 38.75
CA SER A 351 51.03 -28.06 38.69
C SER A 351 51.46 -28.42 37.26
N VAL A 352 50.87 -27.77 36.25
CA VAL A 352 51.10 -28.02 34.82
C VAL A 352 52.12 -27.03 34.28
N ASP A 353 53.21 -27.52 33.69
CA ASP A 353 54.22 -26.73 33.00
C ASP A 353 53.79 -26.48 31.55
N LEU A 354 53.07 -25.39 31.31
CA LEU A 354 52.52 -25.04 29.98
C LEU A 354 53.61 -24.91 28.92
N LYS A 355 54.85 -24.58 29.30
CA LYS A 355 55.99 -24.46 28.38
C LYS A 355 56.48 -25.80 27.83
N LYS A 356 56.03 -26.92 28.40
CA LYS A 356 56.32 -28.29 27.93
C LYS A 356 55.11 -28.97 27.30
N ASP A 357 53.93 -28.36 27.37
CA ASP A 357 52.72 -28.88 26.76
C ASP A 357 52.75 -28.67 25.24
N LEU A 358 52.77 -29.78 24.48
CA LEU A 358 52.87 -29.77 23.03
C LEU A 358 51.63 -29.17 22.35
N ASP A 359 50.45 -29.36 22.92
CA ASP A 359 49.19 -28.84 22.37
C ASP A 359 49.13 -27.32 22.57
N TYR A 360 49.57 -26.83 23.74
CA TYR A 360 49.73 -25.41 24.01
C TYR A 360 50.72 -24.72 23.06
N ILE A 361 51.91 -25.32 22.88
CA ILE A 361 52.94 -24.79 21.97
C ILE A 361 52.41 -24.72 20.52
N GLN A 362 51.67 -25.72 20.07
CA GLN A 362 51.07 -25.72 18.73
C GLN A 362 49.97 -24.66 18.60
N LEU A 363 49.14 -24.47 19.63
CA LEU A 363 48.09 -23.46 19.65
C LEU A 363 48.68 -22.05 19.50
N LYS A 364 49.76 -21.74 20.25
CA LYS A 364 50.45 -20.44 20.21
C LYS A 364 51.13 -20.16 18.85
N LYS A 365 51.67 -21.18 18.19
CA LYS A 365 52.27 -21.04 16.84
C LYS A 365 51.24 -20.73 15.75
N LYS A 366 50.01 -21.21 15.90
CA LYS A 366 48.92 -20.99 14.91
C LYS A 366 48.19 -19.65 15.09
N GLN A 367 48.45 -18.93 16.18
CA GLN A 367 47.91 -17.61 16.44
C GLN A 367 49.05 -16.59 16.60
N PRO A 368 49.59 -16.03 15.50
CA PRO A 368 50.40 -14.82 15.63
C PRO A 368 49.49 -13.72 16.18
N PHE A 369 49.88 -13.16 17.32
CA PHE A 369 49.22 -12.01 17.92
C PHE A 369 49.18 -10.82 16.97
#